data_AF-A0A1H3LT75-F1
#
_entry.id   AF-A0A1H3LT75-F1
#
_cell.length_a   1.000
_cell.length_b   1.000
_cell.length_c   1.000
_cell.angle_alpha   90.00
_cell.angle_beta   90.00
_cell.angle_gamma   90.00
#
_symmetry.space_group_name_H-M   'P 1'
#
loop_
_entity.id
_entity.type
_entity.pdbx_description
1 polymer ?
#
loop_
_entity_poly.entity_id
_entity_poly.type
_entity_poly.pdbx_seq_one_letter_code
_entity_poly.pdbx_strand_id
1 'polypeptide(L)'
;MTAVRRRRLVGTVLTLAALTAGCSVPTGGAPEPIAAADVPYGLASPTSSASATPTSPTRLDQPRVYLIGDDGALVPRGRDLAGGTLGERLDELLADLASGPTATELTDQLSTALHPDTTLSADELTGTTVTIDLGGSADAPTGEESKRAVGQIVLTATSLPGIEAVLLTRSGQRVDAPLPSGQLTSQPLASADYASLLTPTTAPPS
;
A
#
# COMPACT_ATOMS: atom_id res chain seq x y z
N MET A 1 64.49 -31.34 30.70
CA MET A 1 63.94 -30.04 31.14
C MET A 1 62.65 -29.78 30.35
N THR A 2 61.52 -30.47 30.50
CA THR A 2 60.69 -30.81 31.66
C THR A 2 60.46 -29.66 32.65
N ALA A 3 59.18 -29.32 32.83
CA ALA A 3 58.57 -28.52 33.91
C ALA A 3 58.48 -26.98 33.77
N VAL A 4 57.79 -26.47 32.74
CA VAL A 4 57.17 -25.11 32.82
C VAL A 4 55.71 -25.07 32.30
N ARG A 5 55.22 -26.10 31.62
CA ARG A 5 53.91 -26.08 30.94
C ARG A 5 52.67 -26.31 31.83
N ARG A 6 52.82 -26.77 33.08
CA ARG A 6 51.67 -27.11 33.94
C ARG A 6 51.13 -25.97 34.80
N ARG A 7 51.83 -24.83 34.90
CA ARG A 7 51.45 -23.74 35.82
C ARG A 7 50.64 -22.60 35.16
N ARG A 8 50.54 -22.59 33.82
CA ARG A 8 49.79 -21.57 33.06
C ARG A 8 48.33 -21.94 32.77
N LEU A 9 47.92 -23.19 33.05
CA LEU A 9 46.57 -23.69 32.74
C LEU A 9 45.56 -23.54 33.89
N VAL A 10 46.01 -23.21 35.11
CA VAL A 10 45.11 -23.08 36.28
C VAL A 10 44.67 -21.64 36.53
N GLY A 11 45.38 -20.64 35.97
CA GLY A 11 45.05 -19.22 36.15
C GLY A 11 44.02 -18.67 35.14
N THR A 12 43.71 -19.40 34.07
CA THR A 12 42.85 -18.92 32.97
C THR A 12 41.40 -19.40 33.07
N VAL A 13 41.10 -20.31 33.99
CA VAL A 13 39.74 -20.87 34.20
C VAL A 13 38.94 -20.05 35.24
N LEU A 14 39.60 -19.22 36.04
CA LEU A 14 38.94 -18.46 37.13
C LEU A 14 38.62 -16.99 36.78
N THR A 15 39.03 -16.49 35.61
CA THR A 15 38.96 -15.05 35.26
C THR A 15 38.03 -14.72 34.10
N LEU A 16 37.37 -15.70 33.48
CA LEU A 16 36.37 -15.45 32.43
C LEU A 16 35.00 -16.08 32.74
N ALA A 17 34.72 -16.30 34.02
CA ALA A 17 33.39 -16.68 34.53
C ALA A 17 32.65 -15.47 35.15
N ALA A 18 33.13 -14.24 34.94
CA ALA A 18 32.66 -13.03 35.63
C ALA A 18 31.98 -11.99 34.70
N LEU A 19 31.51 -12.41 33.52
CA LEU A 19 30.86 -11.52 32.53
C LEU A 19 29.35 -11.73 32.38
N THR A 20 28.70 -12.41 33.34
CA THR A 20 27.22 -12.47 33.42
C THR A 20 26.66 -11.43 34.39
N ALA A 21 27.22 -10.22 34.40
CA ALA A 21 26.55 -9.07 35.00
C ALA A 21 25.48 -8.59 34.03
N GLY A 22 24.30 -9.22 34.11
CA GLY A 22 23.11 -8.72 33.45
C GLY A 22 22.80 -7.30 33.93
N CYS A 23 22.50 -6.40 33.00
CA CYS A 23 21.81 -5.16 33.31
C CYS A 23 20.35 -5.50 33.65
N SER A 24 20.07 -5.97 34.86
CA SER A 24 18.71 -5.95 35.40
C SER A 24 18.47 -4.57 35.99
N VAL A 25 17.79 -3.71 35.25
CA VAL A 25 17.22 -2.48 35.79
C VAL A 25 16.06 -2.90 36.70
N PRO A 26 16.04 -2.53 37.99
CA PRO A 26 14.86 -2.72 38.81
C PRO A 26 13.72 -1.97 38.14
N THR A 27 12.70 -2.68 37.66
CA THR A 27 11.42 -2.04 37.37
C THR A 27 10.92 -1.47 38.70
N GLY A 28 11.11 -0.15 38.85
CA GLY A 28 10.55 0.64 39.95
C GLY A 28 9.09 0.28 40.13
N GLY A 29 8.64 0.34 41.39
CA GLY A 29 7.34 -0.11 41.85
C GLY A 29 6.14 0.52 41.14
N ALA A 30 4.95 0.14 41.62
CA ALA A 30 3.68 0.62 41.06
C ALA A 30 3.67 2.16 40.92
N PRO A 31 3.05 2.69 39.84
CA PRO A 31 2.99 4.13 39.61
C PRO A 31 2.27 4.82 40.77
N GLU A 32 3.03 5.55 41.59
CA GLU A 32 2.50 6.43 42.62
C GLU A 32 2.07 7.74 41.94
N PRO A 33 0.80 8.17 42.07
CA PRO A 33 0.36 9.43 41.50
C PRO A 33 1.07 10.60 42.20
N ILE A 34 1.76 11.43 41.43
CA ILE A 34 2.36 12.68 41.94
C ILE A 34 1.20 13.63 42.30
N ALA A 35 1.13 14.04 43.57
CA ALA A 35 0.17 15.03 44.02
C ALA A 35 0.41 16.35 43.27
N ALA A 36 -0.65 16.93 42.71
CA ALA A 36 -0.61 18.12 41.85
C ALA A 36 -0.07 19.41 42.50
N ALA A 37 0.39 19.34 43.75
CA ALA A 37 0.86 20.49 44.54
C ALA A 37 2.36 20.81 44.34
N ASP A 38 3.14 19.92 43.71
CA ASP A 38 4.60 20.08 43.55
C ASP A 38 5.05 20.56 42.15
N VAL A 39 4.12 21.01 41.29
CA VAL A 39 4.46 21.53 39.95
C VAL A 39 4.37 23.07 39.92
N PRO A 40 5.48 23.79 39.67
CA PRO A 40 5.48 25.25 39.51
C PRO A 40 4.53 25.70 38.39
N TYR A 41 3.83 26.81 38.61
CA TYR A 41 2.90 27.40 37.65
C TYR A 41 3.59 27.69 36.31
N GLY A 42 3.07 27.11 35.22
CA GLY A 42 3.48 27.42 33.85
C GLY A 42 3.83 26.22 32.96
N LEU A 43 3.97 25.01 33.51
CA LEU A 43 4.26 23.79 32.73
C LEU A 43 3.02 22.93 32.42
N ALA A 44 1.85 23.31 32.95
CA ALA A 44 0.58 22.62 32.74
C ALA A 44 -0.32 23.30 31.69
N SER A 45 0.20 24.26 30.92
CA SER A 45 -0.47 24.68 29.69
C SER A 45 -0.42 23.50 28.73
N PRO A 46 -1.55 22.95 28.26
CA PRO A 46 -1.49 21.95 27.20
C PRO A 46 -0.84 22.64 26.00
N THR A 47 0.41 22.29 25.68
CA THR A 47 0.86 22.34 24.30
C THR A 47 -0.22 21.56 23.56
N SER A 48 -1.01 22.27 22.75
CA SER A 48 -1.87 21.65 21.77
C SER A 48 -0.93 20.91 20.85
N SER A 49 -0.59 19.68 21.23
CA SER A 49 -0.02 18.70 20.33
C SER A 49 -1.01 18.68 19.19
N ALA A 50 -0.60 19.16 18.02
CA ALA A 50 -1.36 18.93 16.80
C ALA A 50 -1.64 17.43 16.80
N SER A 51 -2.88 17.09 17.11
CA SER A 51 -3.35 15.72 17.02
C SER A 51 -3.15 15.40 15.56
N ALA A 52 -2.19 14.51 15.25
CA ALA A 52 -2.17 13.91 13.94
C ALA A 52 -3.57 13.33 13.77
N THR A 53 -4.36 13.92 12.87
CA THR A 53 -5.69 13.43 12.55
C THR A 53 -5.49 11.95 12.27
N PRO A 54 -6.13 11.03 13.01
CA PRO A 54 -5.99 9.63 12.69
C PRO A 54 -6.40 9.49 11.24
N THR A 55 -5.50 8.98 10.39
CA THR A 55 -5.85 8.52 9.05
C THR A 55 -7.06 7.62 9.26
N SER A 56 -8.25 8.10 8.88
CA SER A 56 -9.50 7.39 9.09
C SER A 56 -9.27 5.94 8.69
N PRO A 57 -9.57 4.95 9.56
CA PRO A 57 -9.37 3.56 9.21
C PRO A 57 -10.09 3.33 7.88
N THR A 58 -9.33 2.95 6.84
CA THR A 58 -9.88 2.68 5.53
C THR A 58 -11.03 1.70 5.74
N ARG A 59 -12.27 2.18 5.55
CA ARG A 59 -13.45 1.34 5.74
C ARG A 59 -13.28 0.20 4.75
N LEU A 60 -13.08 -1.02 5.25
CA LEU A 60 -12.64 -2.14 4.42
C LEU A 60 -13.61 -2.38 3.25
N ASP A 61 -14.88 -2.00 3.43
CA ASP A 61 -15.98 -2.11 2.48
C ASP A 61 -16.18 -0.90 1.54
N GLN A 62 -15.36 0.15 1.62
CA GLN A 62 -15.48 1.30 0.70
C GLN A 62 -14.74 1.00 -0.62
N PRO A 63 -15.39 1.24 -1.78
CA PRO A 63 -14.73 1.20 -3.09
C PRO A 63 -13.54 2.15 -3.16
N ARG A 64 -12.52 1.81 -3.93
CA ARG A 64 -11.25 2.55 -3.98
C ARG A 64 -10.77 2.70 -5.40
N VAL A 65 -10.17 3.86 -5.70
CA VAL A 65 -9.23 3.97 -6.81
C VAL A 65 -7.82 3.64 -6.31
N TYR A 66 -6.99 3.06 -7.17
CA TYR A 66 -5.59 2.80 -6.87
C TYR A 66 -4.73 3.79 -7.65
N LEU A 67 -3.91 4.56 -6.94
CA LEU A 67 -3.00 5.58 -7.47
C LEU A 67 -1.55 5.20 -7.19
N ILE A 68 -0.60 5.80 -7.89
CA ILE A 68 0.82 5.47 -7.76
C ILE A 68 1.47 6.40 -6.72
N GLY A 69 2.05 5.83 -5.67
CA GLY A 69 2.87 6.56 -4.69
C GLY A 69 4.26 6.91 -5.20
N ASP A 70 5.00 7.73 -4.45
CA ASP A 70 6.37 8.14 -4.81
C ASP A 70 7.37 6.96 -4.85
N ASP A 71 7.08 5.91 -4.09
CA ASP A 71 7.81 4.65 -4.05
C ASP A 71 7.40 3.66 -5.18
N GLY A 72 6.48 4.09 -6.03
CA GLY A 72 5.96 3.32 -7.16
C GLY A 72 4.93 2.24 -6.82
N ALA A 73 4.52 2.12 -5.54
CA ALA A 73 3.47 1.22 -5.10
C ALA A 73 2.07 1.78 -5.46
N LEU A 74 1.10 0.89 -5.62
CA LEU A 74 -0.30 1.24 -5.80
C LEU A 74 -0.98 1.45 -4.44
N VAL A 75 -1.40 2.68 -4.19
CA VAL A 75 -1.99 3.16 -2.95
C VAL A 75 -3.51 3.29 -3.12
N PRO A 76 -4.32 2.58 -2.32
CA PRO A 76 -5.77 2.72 -2.37
C PRO A 76 -6.24 4.06 -1.80
N ARG A 77 -7.18 4.71 -2.50
CA ARG A 77 -7.89 5.90 -2.02
C ARG A 77 -9.40 5.68 -2.14
N GLY A 78 -10.08 5.78 -0.99
CA GLY A 78 -11.52 5.56 -0.91
C GLY A 78 -12.29 6.56 -1.77
N ARG A 79 -13.35 6.07 -2.41
CA ARG A 79 -14.31 6.90 -3.14
C ARG A 79 -15.69 6.78 -2.49
N ASP A 80 -16.34 7.91 -2.33
CA ASP A 80 -17.74 8.00 -1.93
C ASP A 80 -18.58 8.03 -3.20
N LEU A 81 -19.05 6.86 -3.62
CA LEU A 81 -19.88 6.73 -4.82
C LEU A 81 -21.33 7.07 -4.51
N ALA A 82 -22.03 7.57 -5.52
CA ALA A 82 -23.47 7.66 -5.46
C ALA A 82 -24.08 6.25 -5.27
N GLY A 83 -25.22 6.19 -4.58
CA GLY A 83 -26.02 4.96 -4.57
C GLY A 83 -26.54 4.65 -5.98
N GLY A 84 -26.76 3.38 -6.28
CA GLY A 84 -27.22 2.96 -7.61
C GLY A 84 -27.03 1.47 -7.85
N THR A 85 -27.25 1.07 -9.10
CA THR A 85 -26.92 -0.28 -9.57
C THR A 85 -25.42 -0.55 -9.47
N LEU A 86 -25.03 -1.82 -9.58
CA LEU A 86 -23.61 -2.18 -9.59
C LEU A 86 -22.86 -1.56 -10.78
N GLY A 87 -23.48 -1.53 -11.96
CA GLY A 87 -22.90 -0.94 -13.18
C GLY A 87 -22.67 0.56 -13.04
N GLU A 88 -23.68 1.31 -12.61
CA GLU A 88 -23.57 2.76 -12.40
C GLU A 88 -22.45 3.12 -11.42
N ARG A 89 -22.32 2.37 -10.32
CA ARG A 89 -21.24 2.56 -9.35
C ARG A 89 -19.86 2.21 -9.92
N LEU A 90 -19.79 1.19 -10.78
CA LEU A 90 -18.53 0.84 -11.44
C LEU A 90 -18.11 1.91 -12.44
N ASP A 91 -19.03 2.41 -13.26
CA ASP A 91 -18.74 3.49 -14.22
C ASP A 91 -18.29 4.77 -13.51
N GLU A 92 -18.94 5.14 -12.39
CA GLU A 92 -18.50 6.26 -11.56
C GLU A 92 -17.07 6.06 -11.03
N LEU A 93 -16.77 4.87 -10.51
CA LEU A 93 -15.44 4.55 -9.98
C LEU A 93 -14.35 4.53 -11.07
N LEU A 94 -14.68 4.05 -12.27
CA LEU A 94 -13.77 4.06 -13.43
C LEU A 94 -13.56 5.48 -13.96
N ALA A 95 -14.59 6.32 -13.95
CA ALA A 95 -14.49 7.73 -14.31
C ALA A 95 -13.60 8.51 -13.31
N ASP A 96 -13.73 8.22 -12.02
CA ASP A 96 -12.86 8.77 -10.97
C ASP A 96 -11.38 8.39 -11.19
N LEU A 97 -11.10 7.15 -11.60
CA LEU A 97 -9.75 6.71 -11.91
C LEU A 97 -9.20 7.40 -13.18
N ALA A 98 -10.01 7.46 -14.25
CA ALA A 98 -9.64 8.07 -15.52
C ALA A 98 -9.40 9.59 -15.40
N SER A 99 -10.13 10.26 -14.50
CA SER A 99 -9.92 11.69 -14.19
C SER A 99 -8.57 11.96 -13.49
N GLY A 100 -7.92 10.93 -12.97
CA GLY A 100 -6.64 11.03 -12.29
C GLY A 100 -6.73 11.49 -10.82
N PRO A 101 -5.58 11.76 -10.17
CA PRO A 101 -5.54 12.17 -8.77
C PRO A 101 -6.22 13.54 -8.53
N THR A 102 -6.92 13.66 -7.41
CA THR A 102 -7.45 14.93 -6.90
C THR A 102 -6.34 15.87 -6.43
N ALA A 103 -6.65 17.15 -6.22
CA ALA A 103 -5.67 18.13 -5.74
C ALA A 103 -5.01 17.74 -4.39
N THR A 104 -5.78 17.12 -3.48
CA THR A 104 -5.25 16.60 -2.22
C THR A 104 -4.33 15.41 -2.46
N GLU A 105 -4.70 14.49 -3.34
CA GLU A 105 -3.88 13.32 -3.68
C GLU A 105 -2.58 13.72 -4.39
N LEU A 106 -2.60 14.76 -5.23
CA LEU A 106 -1.40 15.34 -5.83
C LEU A 106 -0.47 15.96 -4.76
N THR A 107 -1.04 16.58 -3.73
CA THR A 107 -0.28 17.11 -2.58
C THR A 107 0.37 15.98 -1.78
N ASP A 108 -0.29 14.82 -1.71
CA ASP A 108 0.26 13.56 -1.18
C ASP A 108 1.27 12.88 -2.13
N GLN A 109 1.68 13.54 -3.23
CA GLN A 109 2.59 13.03 -4.25
C GLN A 109 2.09 11.79 -4.99
N LEU A 110 0.77 11.59 -5.06
CA LEU A 110 0.20 10.50 -5.83
C LEU A 110 0.10 10.87 -7.32
N SER A 111 0.25 9.87 -8.18
CA SER A 111 0.19 10.00 -9.63
C SER A 111 -0.63 8.86 -10.25
N THR A 112 -0.74 8.84 -11.58
CA THR A 112 -1.41 7.79 -12.35
C THR A 112 -0.58 7.42 -13.57
N ALA A 113 -0.62 6.16 -13.99
CA ALA A 113 -0.02 5.67 -15.23
C ALA A 113 -1.03 5.71 -16.41
N LEU A 114 -2.27 6.16 -16.16
CA LEU A 114 -3.24 6.37 -17.22
C LEU A 114 -2.93 7.68 -17.97
N HIS A 115 -3.03 7.63 -19.29
CA HIS A 115 -2.92 8.83 -20.12
C HIS A 115 -4.15 9.73 -19.88
N PRO A 116 -4.02 11.07 -19.93
CA PRO A 116 -5.17 11.98 -19.74
C PRO A 116 -6.33 11.77 -20.73
N ASP A 117 -6.04 11.18 -21.90
CA ASP A 117 -7.06 10.86 -22.92
C ASP A 117 -7.67 9.45 -22.74
N THR A 118 -7.26 8.69 -21.72
CA THR A 118 -7.81 7.36 -21.47
C THR A 118 -9.26 7.47 -20.99
N THR A 119 -10.16 6.74 -21.64
CA THR A 119 -11.53 6.54 -21.16
C THR A 119 -11.73 5.07 -20.79
N LEU A 120 -12.47 4.84 -19.70
CA LEU A 120 -12.80 3.52 -19.19
C LEU A 120 -14.31 3.41 -19.11
N SER A 121 -14.87 2.29 -19.57
CA SER A 121 -16.32 2.05 -19.47
C SER A 121 -16.58 0.58 -19.20
N ALA A 122 -17.51 0.29 -18.29
CA ALA A 122 -17.99 -1.07 -18.11
C ALA A 122 -18.94 -1.43 -19.26
N ASP A 123 -18.82 -2.64 -19.79
CA ASP A 123 -19.68 -3.15 -20.87
C ASP A 123 -20.56 -4.29 -20.34
N GLU A 124 -20.09 -5.53 -20.43
CA GLU A 124 -20.81 -6.72 -19.97
C GLU A 124 -20.30 -7.21 -18.62
N LEU A 125 -21.23 -7.52 -17.70
CA LEU A 125 -20.95 -8.26 -16.46
C LEU A 125 -21.49 -9.69 -16.59
N THR A 126 -20.59 -10.67 -16.64
CA THR A 126 -20.93 -12.09 -16.67
C THR A 126 -20.49 -12.77 -15.37
N GLY A 127 -21.46 -13.10 -14.51
CA GLY A 127 -21.15 -13.59 -13.15
C GLY A 127 -20.51 -12.48 -12.32
N THR A 128 -19.25 -12.66 -11.92
CA THR A 128 -18.44 -11.68 -11.17
C THR A 128 -17.31 -11.07 -12.03
N THR A 129 -17.27 -11.38 -13.33
CA THR A 129 -16.27 -10.84 -14.27
C THR A 129 -16.87 -9.73 -15.10
N VAL A 130 -16.31 -8.52 -15.01
CA VAL A 130 -16.72 -7.38 -15.83
C VAL A 130 -15.79 -7.20 -17.03
N THR A 131 -16.36 -6.88 -18.18
CA THR A 131 -15.61 -6.42 -19.35
C THR A 131 -15.47 -4.91 -19.28
N ILE A 132 -14.24 -4.41 -19.37
CA ILE A 132 -13.93 -2.98 -19.39
C ILE A 132 -13.33 -2.64 -20.75
N ASP A 133 -13.95 -1.70 -21.45
CA ASP A 133 -13.42 -1.18 -22.71
C ASP A 133 -12.46 -0.02 -22.45
N LEU A 134 -11.29 -0.11 -23.08
CA LEU A 134 -10.20 0.84 -23.04
C LEU A 134 -10.27 1.75 -24.26
N GLY A 135 -10.86 2.92 -24.09
CA GLY A 135 -10.90 3.95 -25.12
C GLY A 135 -9.68 4.87 -25.11
N GLY A 136 -9.84 6.04 -25.73
CA GLY A 136 -8.79 7.04 -25.91
C GLY A 136 -7.94 6.85 -27.17
N SER A 137 -7.30 7.94 -27.61
CA SER A 137 -6.47 7.99 -28.81
C SER A 137 -4.97 7.82 -28.55
N ALA A 138 -4.56 7.79 -27.27
CA ALA A 138 -3.18 7.61 -26.90
C ALA A 138 -2.72 6.16 -27.12
N ASP A 139 -1.45 6.02 -27.48
CA ASP A 139 -0.77 4.74 -27.47
C ASP A 139 -0.75 4.17 -26.04
N ALA A 140 -0.87 2.85 -25.94
CA ALA A 140 -0.82 2.21 -24.64
C ALA A 140 0.58 2.39 -24.02
N PRO A 141 0.65 2.68 -22.70
CA PRO A 141 1.94 2.70 -22.02
C PRO A 141 2.65 1.36 -22.16
N THR A 142 3.98 1.37 -22.05
CA THR A 142 4.83 0.17 -22.21
C THR A 142 5.63 -0.11 -20.93
N GLY A 143 6.18 -1.33 -20.83
CA GLY A 143 7.02 -1.71 -19.69
C GLY A 143 6.32 -1.60 -18.34
N GLU A 144 7.00 -1.01 -17.36
CA GLU A 144 6.49 -0.87 -15.99
C GLU A 144 5.24 0.02 -15.90
N GLU A 145 5.16 1.06 -16.73
CA GLU A 145 3.99 1.95 -16.74
C GLU A 145 2.74 1.21 -17.22
N SER A 146 2.89 0.33 -18.22
CA SER A 146 1.81 -0.56 -18.68
C SER A 146 1.28 -1.47 -17.57
N LYS A 147 2.19 -2.09 -16.81
CA LYS A 147 1.84 -2.97 -15.68
C LYS A 147 1.08 -2.18 -14.61
N ARG A 148 1.53 -0.96 -14.29
CA ARG A 148 0.86 -0.10 -13.31
C ARG A 148 -0.51 0.35 -13.82
N ALA A 149 -0.63 0.79 -15.07
CA ALA A 149 -1.91 1.19 -15.66
C ALA A 149 -2.95 0.06 -15.58
N VAL A 150 -2.58 -1.16 -15.97
CA VAL A 150 -3.47 -2.32 -15.84
C VAL A 150 -3.76 -2.65 -14.38
N GLY A 151 -2.75 -2.62 -13.51
CA GLY A 151 -2.94 -2.84 -12.07
C GLY A 151 -3.90 -1.84 -11.44
N GLN A 152 -3.81 -0.55 -11.80
CA GLN A 152 -4.74 0.48 -11.33
C GLN A 152 -6.18 0.15 -11.74
N ILE A 153 -6.41 -0.22 -13.00
CA ILE A 153 -7.75 -0.56 -13.51
C ILE A 153 -8.31 -1.78 -12.78
N VAL A 154 -7.54 -2.88 -12.73
CA VAL A 154 -7.99 -4.16 -12.15
C VAL A 154 -8.28 -4.00 -10.66
N LEU A 155 -7.35 -3.45 -9.89
CA LEU A 155 -7.52 -3.27 -8.44
C LEU A 155 -8.66 -2.31 -8.12
N THR A 156 -8.85 -1.26 -8.94
CA THR A 156 -9.97 -0.33 -8.77
C THR A 156 -11.31 -1.02 -9.01
N ALA A 157 -11.50 -1.68 -10.15
CA ALA A 157 -12.75 -2.35 -10.47
C ALA A 157 -13.09 -3.46 -9.48
N THR A 158 -12.11 -4.29 -9.12
CA THR A 158 -12.29 -5.40 -8.15
C THR A 158 -12.35 -4.95 -6.69
N SER A 159 -12.17 -3.66 -6.40
CA SER A 159 -12.48 -3.11 -5.08
C SER A 159 -13.98 -2.93 -4.84
N LEU A 160 -14.77 -2.91 -5.91
CA LEU A 160 -16.22 -2.78 -5.84
C LEU A 160 -16.85 -4.14 -5.51
N PRO A 161 -17.59 -4.27 -4.40
CA PRO A 161 -18.22 -5.53 -4.03
C PRO A 161 -19.16 -6.05 -5.13
N GLY A 162 -18.94 -7.30 -5.54
CA GLY A 162 -19.65 -7.95 -6.65
C GLY A 162 -18.81 -8.14 -7.91
N ILE A 163 -17.62 -7.52 -7.98
CA ILE A 163 -16.66 -7.69 -9.07
C ILE A 163 -15.42 -8.42 -8.55
N GLU A 164 -15.10 -9.57 -9.14
CA GLU A 164 -13.94 -10.40 -8.75
C GLU A 164 -12.85 -10.42 -9.82
N ALA A 165 -13.21 -10.20 -11.09
CA ALA A 165 -12.26 -10.19 -12.20
C ALA A 165 -12.65 -9.18 -13.28
N VAL A 166 -11.65 -8.81 -14.08
CA VAL A 166 -11.76 -7.87 -15.20
C VAL A 166 -11.27 -8.53 -16.48
N LEU A 167 -12.07 -8.45 -17.54
CA LEU A 167 -11.62 -8.69 -18.91
C LEU A 167 -11.42 -7.34 -19.61
N LEU A 168 -10.28 -7.15 -20.27
CA LEU A 168 -9.99 -5.89 -20.96
C LEU A 168 -10.27 -6.02 -22.46
N THR A 169 -10.96 -5.02 -23.01
CA THR A 169 -11.17 -4.87 -24.44
C THR A 169 -10.75 -3.48 -24.92
N ARG A 170 -10.59 -3.33 -26.23
CA ARG A 170 -10.52 -2.03 -26.90
C ARG A 170 -11.32 -2.14 -28.18
N SER A 171 -12.34 -1.29 -28.32
CA SER A 171 -13.28 -1.36 -29.46
C SER A 171 -13.89 -2.77 -29.62
N GLY A 172 -14.24 -3.40 -28.48
CA GLY A 172 -14.83 -4.74 -28.43
C GLY A 172 -13.89 -5.90 -28.78
N GLN A 173 -12.60 -5.66 -29.01
CA GLN A 173 -11.59 -6.71 -29.17
C GLN A 173 -10.82 -6.93 -27.88
N ARG A 174 -10.61 -8.18 -27.47
CA ARG A 174 -9.79 -8.49 -26.28
C ARG A 174 -8.36 -7.98 -26.48
N VAL A 175 -7.81 -7.39 -25.43
CA VAL A 175 -6.41 -6.97 -25.40
C VAL A 175 -5.60 -7.93 -24.54
N ASP A 176 -4.36 -8.18 -24.96
CA ASP A 176 -3.39 -8.89 -24.14
C ASP A 176 -2.80 -7.90 -23.12
N ALA A 177 -3.07 -8.14 -21.84
CA ALA A 177 -2.66 -7.28 -20.75
C ALA A 177 -1.42 -7.83 -20.03
N PRO A 178 -0.47 -6.97 -19.61
CA PRO A 178 0.66 -7.40 -18.81
C PRO A 178 0.27 -7.72 -17.36
N LEU A 179 0.67 -8.90 -16.90
CA LEU A 179 0.80 -9.23 -15.49
C LEU A 179 2.01 -8.49 -14.88
N PRO A 180 2.12 -8.36 -13.55
CA PRO A 180 3.30 -7.73 -12.93
C PRO A 180 4.64 -8.40 -13.31
N SER A 181 4.62 -9.69 -13.62
CA SER A 181 5.77 -10.44 -14.14
C SER A 181 6.23 -9.99 -15.54
N GLY A 182 5.39 -9.26 -16.28
CA GLY A 182 5.59 -8.90 -17.68
C GLY A 182 5.04 -9.93 -18.68
N GLN A 183 4.55 -11.08 -18.22
CA GLN A 183 3.81 -12.00 -19.07
C GLN A 183 2.51 -11.35 -19.54
N LEU A 184 2.18 -11.51 -20.83
CA LEU A 184 0.93 -11.04 -21.40
C LEU A 184 -0.15 -12.13 -21.31
N THR A 185 -1.39 -11.71 -21.04
CA THR A 185 -2.55 -12.60 -20.99
C THR A 185 -3.83 -11.90 -21.45
N SER A 186 -4.72 -12.64 -22.10
CA SER A 186 -6.09 -12.22 -22.44
C SER A 186 -7.15 -12.91 -21.57
N GLN A 187 -6.73 -13.59 -20.50
CA GLN A 187 -7.62 -14.17 -19.50
C GLN A 187 -8.18 -13.09 -18.56
N PRO A 188 -9.31 -13.35 -17.87
CA PRO A 188 -9.78 -12.48 -16.80
C PRO A 188 -8.72 -12.26 -15.73
N LEU A 189 -8.58 -11.01 -15.29
CA LEU A 189 -7.57 -10.51 -14.37
C LEU A 189 -8.19 -10.27 -13.00
N ALA A 190 -7.63 -10.84 -11.93
CA ALA A 190 -8.10 -10.69 -10.56
C ALA A 190 -7.21 -9.72 -9.77
N SER A 191 -7.73 -9.19 -8.66
CA SER A 191 -6.95 -8.35 -7.74
C SER A 191 -5.68 -9.04 -7.23
N ALA A 192 -5.75 -10.36 -6.99
CA ALA A 192 -4.62 -11.16 -6.51
C ALA A 192 -3.44 -11.17 -7.50
N ASP A 193 -3.69 -11.08 -8.80
CA ASP A 193 -2.65 -11.05 -9.83
C ASP A 193 -1.77 -9.80 -9.72
N TYR A 194 -2.30 -8.72 -9.15
CA TYR A 194 -1.64 -7.42 -9.02
C TYR A 194 -1.26 -7.06 -7.58
N ALA A 195 -1.44 -7.98 -6.63
CA ALA A 195 -1.17 -7.73 -5.21
C ALA A 195 0.30 -7.33 -4.92
N SER A 196 1.25 -7.78 -5.74
CA SER A 196 2.67 -7.39 -5.61
C SER A 196 2.92 -5.90 -5.88
N LEU A 197 2.03 -5.23 -6.63
CA LEU A 197 2.12 -3.79 -6.88
C LEU A 197 1.68 -2.94 -5.68
N LEU A 198 1.04 -3.54 -4.67
CA LEU A 198 0.63 -2.84 -3.44
C LEU A 198 1.81 -2.60 -2.49
N THR A 199 2.94 -3.24 -2.75
CA THR A 199 4.17 -3.08 -1.97
C THR A 199 5.21 -2.33 -2.80
N PRO A 200 5.97 -1.42 -2.18
CA PRO A 200 7.06 -0.73 -2.88
C PRO A 200 8.07 -1.74 -3.41
N THR A 201 8.50 -1.52 -4.65
CA THR A 201 9.65 -2.25 -5.18
C THR A 201 10.89 -1.70 -4.50
N THR A 202 11.41 -2.44 -3.52
CA THR A 202 12.70 -2.11 -2.91
C THR A 202 13.81 -2.44 -3.92
N ALA A 203 14.09 -1.51 -4.84
CA ALA A 203 15.30 -1.59 -5.64
C ALA A 203 16.50 -1.39 -4.69
N PRO A 204 17.52 -2.27 -4.69
CA PRO A 204 18.74 -2.00 -3.93
C PRO A 204 19.39 -0.71 -4.46
N PRO A 205 20.00 0.13 -3.59
CA PRO A 205 20.69 1.32 -4.06
C PRO A 205 21.85 0.92 -4.99
N SER A 206 21.91 1.59 -6.15
CA SER A 206 23.01 1.49 -7.13
C SER A 206 24.32 2.06 -6.60
#